data_AF-A0A7W1GSJ3-F1
#
_entry.id   AF-A0A7W1GSJ3-F1
#
_cell.length_a   1.000
_cell.length_b   1.000
_cell.length_c   1.000
_cell.angle_alpha   90.00
_cell.angle_beta   90.00
_cell.angle_gamma   90.00
#
_symmetry.space_group_name_H-M   'P 1'
#
loop_
_entity.id
_entity.type
_entity.pdbx_description
1 polymer ?
#
loop_
_entity_poly.entity_id
_entity_poly.type
_entity_poly.pdbx_seq_one_letter_code
_entity_poly.pdbx_strand_id
1 'polypeptide(L)'
;MENERVLDLGYALLDTDRARRTGDPEVVLGTGKTADQVVQILQSLSTAHPERAVLATRLEPAALTAVADRLPAARLDPVARAATLG
;
A
#
# COMPACT_ATOMS: atom_id res chain seq x y z
N MET A 1 -5.65 2.28 -24.63
CA MET A 1 -6.43 1.93 -23.43
C MET A 1 -5.93 2.82 -22.32
N GLU A 2 -6.74 3.77 -21.87
CA GLU A 2 -6.23 5.01 -21.24
C GLU A 2 -6.14 4.96 -19.71
N ASN A 3 -6.36 3.79 -19.09
CA ASN A 3 -6.52 3.65 -17.63
C ASN A 3 -5.47 2.76 -16.94
N GLU A 4 -4.32 2.50 -17.56
CA GLU A 4 -3.27 1.62 -16.99
C GLU A 4 -2.36 2.35 -15.97
N ARG A 5 -2.50 3.69 -15.88
CA ARG A 5 -1.61 4.55 -15.08
C ARG A 5 -2.13 4.84 -13.66
N VAL A 6 -3.44 4.70 -13.45
CA VAL A 6 -4.10 5.01 -12.20
C VAL A 6 -5.16 3.96 -11.90
N LEU A 7 -5.19 3.45 -10.67
CA LEU A 7 -6.25 2.59 -10.16
C LEU A 7 -7.14 3.39 -9.19
N ASP A 8 -8.43 3.51 -9.50
CA ASP A 8 -9.41 4.17 -8.66
C ASP A 8 -10.08 3.18 -7.70
N LEU A 9 -9.92 3.40 -6.39
CA LEU A 9 -10.55 2.62 -5.32
C LEU A 9 -11.83 3.29 -4.77
N GLY A 10 -12.28 4.39 -5.37
CA GLY A 10 -13.43 5.20 -4.94
C GLY A 10 -13.12 6.16 -3.78
N TYR A 11 -12.05 5.92 -3.03
CA TYR A 11 -11.56 6.79 -1.94
C TYR A 11 -10.10 7.20 -2.12
N ALA A 12 -9.40 6.63 -3.11
CA ALA A 12 -8.01 6.92 -3.45
C ALA A 12 -7.77 6.59 -4.92
N LEU A 13 -6.91 7.41 -5.56
CA LEU A 13 -6.37 7.17 -6.90
C LEU A 13 -4.92 6.75 -6.74
N LEU A 14 -4.62 5.49 -7.06
CA LEU A 14 -3.28 4.91 -6.92
C LEU A 14 -2.49 5.04 -8.21
N ASP A 15 -1.28 5.58 -8.14
CA ASP A 15 -0.37 5.77 -9.26
C ASP A 15 0.40 4.47 -9.57
N THR A 16 -0.23 3.61 -10.37
CA THR A 16 0.36 2.32 -10.80
C THR A 16 1.46 2.49 -11.86
N ASP A 17 1.63 3.67 -12.46
CA ASP A 17 2.75 3.93 -13.39
C ASP A 17 4.01 4.44 -12.67
N ARG A 18 3.93 4.74 -11.36
CA ARG A 18 5.03 5.35 -10.61
C ARG A 18 6.30 4.51 -10.68
N ALA A 19 6.20 3.19 -10.53
CA ALA A 19 7.34 2.29 -10.56
C ALA A 19 8.14 2.40 -11.87
N ARG A 20 7.45 2.51 -13.01
CA ARG A 20 8.10 2.68 -14.32
C ARG A 20 8.82 4.03 -14.43
N ARG A 21 8.27 5.08 -13.85
CA ARG A 21 8.81 6.45 -13.93
C ARG A 21 9.90 6.75 -12.90
N THR A 22 9.85 6.12 -11.72
CA THR A 22 10.70 6.48 -10.58
C THR A 22 11.49 5.31 -10.01
N GLY A 23 11.29 4.09 -10.52
CA GLY A 23 12.00 2.88 -10.08
C GLY A 23 11.33 2.11 -8.95
N ASP A 24 10.32 2.68 -8.28
CA ASP A 24 9.62 2.05 -7.14
C ASP A 24 8.11 2.36 -7.13
N PRO A 25 7.27 1.42 -6.64
CA PRO A 25 5.84 1.64 -6.44
C PRO A 25 5.51 2.89 -5.62
N GLU A 26 4.25 3.30 -5.66
CA GLU A 26 3.75 4.36 -4.79
C GLU A 26 3.91 4.01 -3.31
N VAL A 27 4.40 4.97 -2.52
CA VAL A 27 4.50 4.85 -1.06
C VAL A 27 3.22 5.40 -0.44
N VAL A 28 2.58 4.59 0.40
CA VAL A 28 1.30 4.92 1.04
C VAL A 28 1.54 5.73 2.32
N LEU A 29 0.95 6.92 2.39
CA LEU A 29 0.81 7.66 3.63
C LEU A 29 -0.40 7.14 4.42
N GLY A 30 -0.17 6.52 5.57
CA GLY A 30 -1.21 5.94 6.43
C GLY A 30 -2.01 6.95 7.24
N THR A 31 -1.48 8.14 7.51
CA THR A 31 -2.16 9.15 8.32
C THR A 31 -3.52 9.54 7.73
N GLY A 32 -4.56 9.49 8.55
CA GLY A 32 -5.93 9.82 8.14
C GLY A 32 -6.67 8.73 7.36
N LYS A 33 -6.03 7.58 7.07
CA LYS A 33 -6.68 6.44 6.42
C LYS A 33 -7.31 5.50 7.45
N THR A 34 -8.40 4.84 7.09
CA THR A 34 -8.94 3.73 7.88
C THR A 34 -8.06 2.49 7.71
N ALA A 35 -8.17 1.56 8.66
CA ALA A 35 -7.45 0.28 8.59
C ALA A 35 -7.81 -0.51 7.31
N ASP A 36 -9.08 -0.50 6.91
CA ASP A 36 -9.56 -1.14 5.69
C ASP A 36 -8.93 -0.53 4.43
N GLN A 37 -8.88 0.81 4.36
CA GLN A 37 -8.27 1.51 3.24
C GLN A 37 -6.78 1.18 3.12
N VAL A 38 -6.04 1.11 4.24
CA VAL A 38 -4.62 0.72 4.23
C VAL A 38 -4.43 -0.67 3.65
N VAL A 39 -5.21 -1.66 4.12
CA VAL A 39 -5.11 -3.04 3.63
C VAL A 39 -5.42 -3.13 2.14
N GLN A 40 -6.52 -2.52 1.70
CA GLN A 40 -6.93 -2.53 0.30
C GLN A 40 -5.90 -1.84 -0.60
N ILE A 41 -5.32 -0.72 -0.18
CA ILE A 41 -4.28 -0.03 -0.94
C ILE A 41 -3.02 -0.90 -1.06
N LEU A 42 -2.51 -1.44 0.06
CA LEU A 42 -1.32 -2.29 0.06
C LEU A 42 -1.50 -3.52 -0.85
N GLN A 43 -2.66 -4.20 -0.74
CA GLN A 43 -2.98 -5.35 -1.57
C GLN A 43 -3.06 -4.98 -3.06
N SER A 44 -3.67 -3.83 -3.39
CA SER A 44 -3.83 -3.36 -4.77
C SER A 44 -2.48 -3.01 -5.40
N LEU A 45 -1.64 -2.24 -4.69
CA LEU A 45 -0.31 -1.87 -5.17
C LEU A 45 0.59 -3.09 -5.31
N SER A 46 0.55 -4.03 -4.36
CA SER A 46 1.34 -5.26 -4.44
C SER A 46 0.92 -6.14 -5.62
N THR A 47 -0.39 -6.20 -5.91
CA THR A 47 -0.93 -6.92 -7.08
C THR A 47 -0.49 -6.27 -8.39
N ALA A 48 -0.46 -4.94 -8.45
CA ALA A 48 0.01 -4.19 -9.62
C ALA A 48 1.53 -4.31 -9.83
N HIS A 49 2.28 -4.61 -8.76
CA HIS A 49 3.74 -4.65 -8.76
C HIS A 49 4.28 -5.93 -8.10
N PRO A 50 4.02 -7.13 -8.65
CA PRO A 50 4.40 -8.40 -8.02
C PRO A 50 5.92 -8.57 -7.85
N GLU A 51 6.71 -7.83 -8.62
CA GLU A 51 8.19 -7.89 -8.60
C GLU A 51 8.82 -6.87 -7.62
N ARG A 52 8.01 -6.07 -6.91
CA ARG A 52 8.49 -4.98 -6.04
C ARG A 52 7.64 -4.85 -4.77
N ALA A 53 8.32 -4.79 -3.64
CA ALA A 53 7.68 -4.47 -2.37
C ALA A 53 7.02 -3.07 -2.40
N VAL A 54 5.82 -2.98 -1.82
CA VAL A 54 5.13 -1.71 -1.56
C VAL A 54 5.30 -1.32 -0.11
N LEU A 55 5.30 -0.02 0.19
CA LEU A 55 5.53 0.50 1.54
C LEU A 55 4.38 1.40 1.98
N ALA A 56 3.88 1.17 3.20
CA ALA A 56 3.05 2.13 3.93
C ALA A 56 3.77 2.65 5.17
N THR A 57 3.61 3.95 5.45
CA THR A 57 4.25 4.62 6.60
C THR A 57 3.24 5.41 7.43
N ARG A 58 3.61 5.76 8.67
CA ARG A 58 2.76 6.49 9.63
C ARG A 58 1.43 5.79 9.90
N LEU A 59 1.48 4.46 9.98
CA LEU A 59 0.32 3.63 10.29
C LEU A 59 -0.13 3.86 11.73
N GLU A 60 -1.43 3.96 11.95
CA GLU A 60 -2.01 3.87 13.29
C GLU A 60 -2.02 2.41 13.76
N PRO A 61 -2.03 2.13 15.08
CA PRO A 61 -2.01 0.77 15.61
C PRO A 61 -3.08 -0.14 15.00
N ALA A 62 -4.30 0.37 14.81
CA ALA A 62 -5.39 -0.39 14.20
C ALA A 62 -5.09 -0.84 12.75
N ALA A 63 -4.34 -0.03 11.99
CA ALA A 63 -3.92 -0.38 10.64
C ALA A 63 -2.83 -1.46 10.67
N LEU A 64 -1.87 -1.37 11.59
CA LEU A 64 -0.85 -2.42 11.78
C LEU A 64 -1.50 -3.76 12.13
N THR A 65 -2.46 -3.78 13.05
CA THR A 65 -3.23 -4.98 13.41
C THR A 65 -3.98 -5.54 12.20
N ALA A 66 -4.73 -4.70 11.48
CA ALA A 66 -5.48 -5.16 10.31
C ALA A 66 -4.57 -5.70 9.19
N VAL A 67 -3.39 -5.11 8.98
CA VAL A 67 -2.41 -5.62 8.03
C VAL A 67 -1.85 -6.96 8.50
N ALA A 68 -1.51 -7.12 9.79
CA ALA A 68 -1.05 -8.40 10.34
C ALA A 68 -2.08 -9.52 10.11
N ASP A 69 -3.35 -9.23 10.36
CA ASP A 69 -4.42 -10.22 10.29
C ASP A 69 -4.80 -10.60 8.84
N ARG A 70 -4.79 -9.62 7.93
CA ARG A 70 -5.35 -9.80 6.56
C ARG A 70 -4.29 -9.96 5.48
N LEU A 71 -3.06 -9.54 5.75
CA LEU A 71 -1.93 -9.61 4.82
C LEU A 71 -0.76 -10.31 5.54
N PRO A 72 -0.84 -11.63 5.80
CA PRO A 72 0.16 -12.35 6.58
C PRO A 72 1.56 -12.38 5.94
N ALA A 73 1.68 -12.07 4.65
CA ALA A 73 2.95 -11.90 3.96
C ALA A 73 3.60 -10.50 4.18
N ALA A 74 2.88 -9.56 4.80
CA ALA A 74 3.41 -8.24 5.08
C ALA A 74 4.44 -8.29 6.22
N ARG A 75 5.55 -7.58 6.05
CA ARG A 75 6.50 -7.31 7.13
C ARG A 75 6.12 -6.02 7.83
N LEU A 76 5.96 -6.08 9.15
CA LEU A 76 5.59 -4.94 9.98
C LEU A 76 6.78 -4.41 10.76
N ASP A 77 6.86 -3.09 10.88
CA ASP A 77 7.76 -2.38 11.78
C ASP A 77 6.93 -1.47 12.71
N PRO A 78 6.68 -1.91 13.97
CA PRO A 78 5.90 -1.12 14.92
C PRO A 78 6.56 0.21 15.32
N VAL A 79 7.90 0.27 15.33
CA VAL A 79 8.65 1.47 15.74
C VAL A 79 8.58 2.53 14.64
N ALA A 80 8.83 2.12 13.40
CA ALA A 80 8.71 2.99 12.23
C ALA A 80 7.24 3.29 11.87
N ARG A 81 6.29 2.57 12.48
CA ARG A 81 4.87 2.60 12.13
C ARG A 81 4.66 2.32 10.64
N ALA A 82 5.27 1.24 10.15
CA ALA A 82 5.35 0.92 8.74
C ALA A 82 5.02 -0.54 8.43
N ALA A 83 4.60 -0.78 7.18
CA ALA A 83 4.36 -2.11 6.64
C ALA A 83 4.90 -2.20 5.21
N THR A 84 5.55 -3.32 4.87
CA THR A 84 5.92 -3.65 3.49
C THR A 84 5.23 -4.94 3.04
N LEU A 85 4.80 -5.01 1.79
CA LEU A 85 4.18 -6.20 1.20
C LEU A 85 4.75 -6.46 -0.19
N GLY A 86 5.13 -7.72 -0.47
CA GLY A 86 5.83 -8.12 -1.70
C GLY A 86 7.34 -8.22 -1.52
#